data_AF-A0A4Q8QNQ9-F1
#
_entry.id   AF-A0A4Q8QNQ9-F1
#
_cell.length_a   1.000
_cell.length_b   1.000
_cell.length_c   1.000
_cell.angle_alpha   90.00
_cell.angle_beta   90.00
_cell.angle_gamma   90.00
#
_symmetry.space_group_name_H-M   'P 1'
#
loop_
_entity.id
_entity.type
_entity.pdbx_description
1 polymer ?
#
loop_
_entity_poly.entity_id
_entity_poly.type
_entity_poly.pdbx_seq_one_letter_code
_entity_poly.pdbx_strand_id
1 'polypeptide(L)'
;STDDATELLLAVQGIVYDEGENDTADFLLAPVNNGTGAKAGNHWSLLLVDRRNRDNVAAYHYDSSGKSNVASAEQLAERLGANLQSARMAQQRNSYDCGVFVVDGTRALARRLAEGERPDDEPLHLDNLVADRRALQDRLSGRAHSRPPTR
;
A
#
# COMPACT_ATOMS: atom_id res chain seq x y z
N SER A 1 15.24 -8.00 -19.46
CA SER A 1 16.03 -7.16 -20.40
C SER A 1 16.39 -5.86 -19.69
N THR A 2 17.41 -5.12 -20.14
CA THR A 2 17.67 -3.74 -19.67
C THR A 2 16.49 -2.79 -19.97
N ASP A 3 15.66 -3.16 -20.94
CA ASP A 3 14.44 -2.42 -21.30
C ASP A 3 13.38 -2.49 -20.19
N ASP A 4 13.17 -3.65 -19.57
CA ASP A 4 12.18 -3.81 -18.49
C ASP A 4 12.53 -2.95 -17.27
N ALA A 5 13.82 -2.89 -16.91
CA ALA A 5 14.29 -2.09 -15.79
C ALA A 5 14.15 -0.58 -16.07
N THR A 6 14.34 -0.17 -17.33
CA THR A 6 14.19 1.22 -17.75
C THR A 6 12.72 1.64 -17.78
N GLU A 7 11.82 0.81 -18.32
CA GLU A 7 10.38 1.08 -18.29
C GLU A 7 9.83 1.15 -16.87
N LEU A 8 10.29 0.28 -15.97
CA LEU A 8 9.89 0.31 -14.57
C LEU A 8 10.38 1.57 -13.86
N LEU A 9 11.62 1.97 -14.13
CA LEU A 9 12.16 3.21 -13.58
C LEU A 9 11.34 4.42 -14.06
N LEU A 10 10.99 4.47 -15.34
CA LEU A 10 10.13 5.52 -15.91
C LEU A 10 8.71 5.50 -15.32
N ALA A 11 8.13 4.31 -15.10
CA ALA A 11 6.82 4.18 -14.49
C ALA A 11 6.80 4.65 -13.02
N VAL A 12 7.85 4.31 -12.26
CA VAL A 12 8.02 4.77 -10.87
C VAL A 12 8.25 6.28 -10.86
N GLN A 13 9.07 6.81 -11.78
CA GLN A 13 9.28 8.24 -11.94
C GLN A 13 7.96 8.97 -12.27
N GLY A 14 7.15 8.45 -13.18
CA GLY A 14 5.84 9.05 -13.48
C GLY A 14 4.84 9.07 -12.31
N ILE A 15 5.09 8.31 -11.24
CA ILE A 15 4.26 8.31 -10.03
C ILE A 15 4.76 9.33 -8.99
N VAL A 16 6.08 9.51 -8.88
CA VAL A 16 6.69 10.26 -7.76
C VAL A 16 7.14 11.66 -8.12
N TYR A 17 7.25 11.95 -9.42
CA TYR A 17 7.56 13.27 -9.94
C TYR A 17 6.26 14.01 -10.26
N ASP A 18 6.19 15.29 -9.87
CA ASP A 18 5.09 16.17 -10.28
C ASP A 18 5.23 16.63 -11.74
N GLU A 19 4.27 17.44 -12.22
CA GLU A 19 4.29 17.98 -13.60
C GLU A 19 5.54 18.83 -13.91
N GLY A 20 6.27 19.28 -12.89
CA GLY A 20 7.51 20.05 -13.01
C GLY A 20 8.78 19.23 -12.82
N GLU A 21 8.67 17.89 -12.86
CA GLU A 21 9.78 16.96 -12.63
C GLU A 21 10.44 17.10 -11.24
N ASN A 22 9.67 17.50 -10.22
CA ASN A 22 10.14 17.49 -8.84
C ASN A 22 9.76 16.18 -8.14
N ASP A 23 10.73 15.49 -7.55
CA ASP A 23 10.51 14.29 -6.72
C ASP A 23 9.90 14.66 -5.36
N THR A 24 8.58 14.80 -5.32
CA THR A 24 7.84 15.35 -4.15
C THR A 24 7.19 14.28 -3.28
N ALA A 25 7.05 13.04 -3.77
CA ALA A 25 6.36 11.99 -3.03
C ALA A 25 7.26 11.31 -1.98
N ASP A 26 7.15 11.76 -0.73
CA ASP A 26 7.84 11.14 0.41
C ASP A 26 7.30 9.76 0.78
N PHE A 27 6.04 9.48 0.46
CA PHE A 27 5.39 8.21 0.76
C PHE A 27 4.69 7.66 -0.47
N LEU A 28 4.86 6.36 -0.73
CA LEU A 28 4.12 5.62 -1.74
C LEU A 28 3.34 4.49 -1.06
N LEU A 29 2.05 4.37 -1.37
CA LEU A 29 1.17 3.30 -0.92
C LEU A 29 0.86 2.41 -2.12
N ALA A 30 1.49 1.24 -2.20
CA ALA A 30 1.40 0.36 -3.34
C ALA A 30 0.64 -0.93 -2.99
N PRO A 31 -0.48 -1.24 -3.67
CA PRO A 31 -1.11 -2.56 -3.56
C PRO A 31 -0.20 -3.61 -4.21
N VAL A 32 0.00 -4.73 -3.53
CA VAL A 32 0.80 -5.88 -3.99
C VAL A 32 -0.13 -7.03 -4.33
N ASN A 33 0.02 -7.60 -5.52
CA ASN A 33 -0.70 -8.78 -5.97
C ASN A 33 0.29 -9.92 -6.27
N ASN A 34 -0.07 -11.16 -5.95
CA ASN A 34 0.77 -12.34 -6.28
C ASN A 34 0.59 -12.86 -7.71
N GLY A 35 -0.11 -12.13 -8.56
CA GLY A 35 -0.21 -12.43 -9.98
C GLY A 35 1.12 -12.26 -10.68
N THR A 36 1.23 -12.91 -11.84
CA THR A 36 2.33 -12.73 -12.78
C THR A 36 1.75 -12.34 -14.13
N GLY A 37 2.59 -11.89 -15.07
CA GLY A 37 2.12 -11.60 -16.43
C GLY A 37 1.41 -12.77 -17.13
N ALA A 38 1.65 -14.01 -16.67
CA ALA A 38 1.03 -15.23 -17.21
C ALA A 38 -0.14 -15.78 -16.38
N LYS A 39 -0.34 -15.33 -15.13
CA LYS A 39 -1.35 -15.89 -14.21
C LYS A 39 -1.96 -14.80 -13.34
N ALA A 40 -3.29 -14.75 -13.30
CA ALA A 40 -4.00 -13.87 -12.36
C ALA A 40 -3.65 -14.21 -10.91
N GLY A 41 -3.41 -13.18 -10.10
CA GLY A 41 -3.22 -13.33 -8.67
C GLY A 41 -4.54 -13.50 -7.93
N ASN A 42 -4.47 -14.08 -6.74
CA ASN A 42 -5.62 -14.34 -5.88
C ASN A 42 -5.53 -13.66 -4.52
N HIS A 43 -4.39 -13.02 -4.21
CA HIS A 43 -4.18 -12.37 -2.92
C HIS A 43 -3.64 -10.97 -3.07
N TRP A 44 -4.12 -10.08 -2.22
CA TRP A 44 -3.72 -8.67 -2.16
C TRP A 44 -3.13 -8.35 -0.79
N SER A 45 -2.03 -7.60 -0.80
CA SER A 45 -1.39 -7.05 0.39
C SER A 45 -0.97 -5.60 0.13
N LEU A 46 -0.46 -4.88 1.13
CA LEU A 46 -0.11 -3.47 1.02
C LEU A 46 1.38 -3.26 1.30
N LEU A 47 2.01 -2.39 0.52
CA LEU A 47 3.37 -1.90 0.74
C LEU A 47 3.31 -0.39 1.00
N LEU A 48 3.82 0.06 2.14
CA LEU A 48 4.15 1.47 2.37
C LEU A 48 5.63 1.65 2.07
N VAL A 49 5.98 2.52 1.14
CA VAL A 49 7.36 2.89 0.87
C VAL A 49 7.62 4.28 1.41
N ASP A 50 8.58 4.40 2.30
CA ASP A 50 9.06 5.63 2.89
C ASP A 50 10.33 6.08 2.17
N ARG A 51 10.19 7.15 1.41
CA ARG A 51 11.24 7.72 0.56
C ARG A 51 11.88 8.95 1.19
N ARG A 52 11.45 9.41 2.38
CA ARG A 52 11.97 10.65 3.01
C ARG A 52 13.50 10.70 3.03
N ASN A 53 14.15 9.55 3.30
CA ASN A 53 15.57 9.36 3.05
C ASN A 53 15.78 8.67 1.69
N ARG A 54 16.09 9.46 0.65
CA ARG A 54 16.23 8.97 -0.73
C ARG A 54 17.43 8.02 -0.90
N ASP A 55 18.44 8.12 -0.04
CA ASP A 55 19.63 7.24 -0.05
C ASP A 55 19.36 5.90 0.68
N ASN A 56 18.30 5.83 1.48
CA ASN A 56 17.92 4.64 2.23
C ASN A 56 16.39 4.52 2.30
N VAL A 57 15.80 4.21 1.15
CA VAL A 57 14.36 3.99 1.03
C VAL A 57 13.96 2.74 1.81
N ALA A 58 12.96 2.85 2.67
CA ALA A 58 12.41 1.72 3.42
C ALA A 58 11.04 1.31 2.86
N ALA A 59 10.72 0.02 2.90
CA ALA A 59 9.40 -0.48 2.54
C ALA A 59 8.83 -1.35 3.66
N TYR A 60 7.55 -1.18 3.99
CA TYR A 60 6.86 -1.88 5.07
C TYR A 60 5.70 -2.68 4.47
N HIS A 61 5.77 -4.00 4.57
CA HIS A 61 4.75 -4.90 4.03
C HIS A 61 3.71 -5.30 5.07
N TYR A 62 2.45 -5.13 4.70
CA TYR A 62 1.28 -5.47 5.49
C TYR A 62 0.45 -6.51 4.77
N ASP A 63 0.30 -7.69 5.37
CA ASP A 63 -0.40 -8.83 4.80
C ASP A 63 -1.42 -9.37 5.82
N SER A 64 -2.69 -9.41 5.41
CA SER A 64 -3.79 -9.90 6.24
C SER A 64 -3.96 -11.42 6.16
N SER A 65 -3.20 -12.11 5.30
CA SER A 65 -3.13 -13.58 5.19
C SER A 65 -1.74 -14.09 5.55
N GLY A 66 -1.24 -13.70 6.72
CA GLY A 66 0.05 -14.11 7.25
C GLY A 66 1.21 -13.55 6.46
N LYS A 67 1.91 -14.41 5.72
CA LYS A 67 3.09 -14.06 4.90
C LYS A 67 2.92 -14.49 3.44
N SER A 68 1.69 -14.67 2.98
CA SER A 68 1.38 -15.21 1.65
C SER A 68 1.97 -14.41 0.50
N ASN A 69 2.10 -13.08 0.64
CA ASN A 69 2.64 -12.20 -0.40
C ASN A 69 4.07 -11.72 -0.15
N VAL A 70 4.83 -12.29 0.80
CA VAL A 70 6.20 -11.81 1.11
C VAL A 70 7.09 -11.80 -0.14
N ALA A 71 7.12 -12.88 -0.92
CA ALA A 71 7.95 -12.93 -2.13
C ALA A 71 7.55 -11.89 -3.20
N SER A 72 6.27 -11.55 -3.30
CA SER A 72 5.79 -10.51 -4.21
C SER A 72 6.12 -9.11 -3.68
N ALA A 73 6.07 -8.91 -2.36
CA ALA A 73 6.47 -7.67 -1.72
C ALA A 73 7.98 -7.44 -1.81
N GLU A 74 8.80 -8.48 -1.63
CA GLU A 74 10.26 -8.45 -1.84
C GLU A 74 10.59 -8.02 -3.27
N GLN A 75 10.00 -8.67 -4.28
CA GLN A 75 10.22 -8.31 -5.68
C GLN A 75 9.81 -6.87 -5.99
N LEU A 76 8.70 -6.38 -5.42
CA LEU A 76 8.29 -4.99 -5.61
C LEU A 76 9.24 -4.02 -4.89
N ALA A 77 9.65 -4.31 -3.66
CA ALA A 77 10.58 -3.48 -2.90
C ALA A 77 11.95 -3.39 -3.59
N GLU A 78 12.47 -4.50 -4.11
CA GLU A 78 13.70 -4.53 -4.91
C GLU A 78 13.61 -3.64 -6.15
N ARG A 79 12.51 -3.72 -6.89
CA ARG A 79 12.26 -2.87 -8.08
C ARG A 79 12.16 -1.39 -7.72
N LEU A 80 11.73 -1.07 -6.50
CA LEU A 80 11.64 0.29 -5.98
C LEU A 80 12.94 0.76 -5.30
N GLY A 81 13.98 -0.08 -5.26
CA GLY A 81 15.23 0.22 -4.56
C GLY A 81 15.05 0.39 -3.05
N ALA A 82 14.07 -0.31 -2.46
CA ALA A 82 13.66 -0.16 -1.07
C ALA A 82 14.03 -1.37 -0.22
N ASN A 83 14.48 -1.13 1.01
CA ASN A 83 14.77 -2.16 2.00
C ASN A 83 13.48 -2.65 2.66
N LEU A 84 13.09 -3.90 2.40
CA LEU A 84 11.87 -4.47 2.96
C LEU A 84 11.98 -4.73 4.47
N GLN A 85 11.02 -4.20 5.22
CA GLN A 85 10.84 -4.34 6.66
C GLN A 85 9.53 -5.07 6.95
N SER A 86 9.52 -5.83 8.05
CA SER A 86 8.33 -6.58 8.47
C SER A 86 7.39 -5.67 9.26
N ALA A 87 6.17 -5.46 8.77
CA ALA A 87 5.13 -4.76 9.50
C ALA A 87 3.95 -5.70 9.81
N ARG A 88 3.29 -5.45 10.95
CA ARG A 88 2.16 -6.27 11.41
C ARG A 88 0.84 -5.68 10.96
N MET A 89 -0.13 -6.55 10.73
CA MET A 89 -1.50 -6.20 10.36
C MET A 89 -2.48 -7.20 10.99
N ALA A 90 -3.68 -6.73 11.32
CA ALA A 90 -4.81 -7.59 11.64
C ALA A 90 -5.02 -8.67 10.56
N GLN A 91 -5.31 -9.90 11.00
CA GLN A 91 -5.45 -11.04 10.11
C GLN A 91 -6.91 -11.23 9.66
N GLN A 92 -7.11 -11.41 8.36
CA GLN A 92 -8.43 -11.67 7.79
C GLN A 92 -8.95 -13.03 8.29
N ARG A 93 -10.27 -13.11 8.54
CA ARG A 93 -10.93 -14.34 9.02
C ARG A 93 -11.68 -15.10 7.92
N ASN A 94 -11.51 -14.69 6.68
CA ASN A 94 -12.14 -15.30 5.50
C ASN A 94 -11.15 -15.27 4.32
N SER A 95 -11.53 -15.77 3.14
CA SER A 95 -10.64 -15.87 1.98
C SER A 95 -10.75 -14.74 0.95
N TYR A 96 -11.56 -13.71 1.20
CA TYR A 96 -11.97 -12.75 0.17
C TYR A 96 -11.95 -11.28 0.61
N ASP A 97 -11.51 -10.98 1.85
CA ASP A 97 -11.34 -9.61 2.34
C ASP A 97 -9.96 -9.01 2.15
N CYS A 98 -8.98 -9.72 1.60
CA CYS A 98 -7.61 -9.21 1.43
C CYS A 98 -7.56 -7.81 0.78
N GLY A 99 -8.36 -7.58 -0.26
CA GLY A 99 -8.49 -6.26 -0.91
C GLY A 99 -9.15 -5.18 -0.03
N VAL A 100 -10.07 -5.56 0.87
CA VAL A 100 -10.68 -4.62 1.84
C VAL A 100 -9.64 -4.18 2.87
N PHE A 101 -8.83 -5.12 3.37
CA PHE A 101 -7.71 -4.82 4.27
C PHE A 101 -6.68 -3.88 3.63
N VAL A 102 -6.39 -4.05 2.33
CA VAL A 102 -5.51 -3.12 1.59
C VAL A 102 -6.11 -1.72 1.62
N VAL A 103 -7.37 -1.54 1.22
CA VAL A 103 -7.99 -0.20 1.13
C VAL A 103 -8.11 0.48 2.50
N ASP A 104 -8.57 -0.24 3.53
CA ASP A 104 -8.71 0.33 4.87
C ASP A 104 -7.35 0.53 5.54
N GLY A 105 -6.37 -0.33 5.26
CA GLY A 105 -4.97 -0.15 5.67
C GLY A 105 -4.35 1.10 5.06
N THR A 106 -4.56 1.34 3.76
CA THR A 106 -4.15 2.57 3.07
C THR A 106 -4.76 3.79 3.73
N ARG A 107 -6.08 3.77 4.03
CA ARG A 107 -6.76 4.88 4.71
C ARG A 107 -6.19 5.14 6.10
N ALA A 108 -5.92 4.08 6.87
CA ALA A 108 -5.35 4.20 8.21
C ALA A 108 -3.93 4.80 8.18
N LEU A 109 -3.06 4.29 7.30
CA LEU A 109 -1.70 4.80 7.15
C LEU A 109 -1.69 6.25 6.66
N ALA A 110 -2.48 6.58 5.63
CA ALA A 110 -2.57 7.94 5.12
C ALA A 110 -2.99 8.94 6.22
N ARG A 111 -3.95 8.56 7.07
CA ARG A 111 -4.36 9.39 8.21
C ARG A 111 -3.23 9.58 9.23
N ARG A 112 -2.58 8.50 9.66
CA ARG A 112 -1.47 8.55 10.63
C ARG A 112 -0.31 9.39 10.12
N LEU A 113 0.06 9.22 8.85
CA LEU A 113 1.11 10.01 8.19
C LEU A 113 0.72 11.50 8.12
N ALA A 114 -0.53 11.83 7.81
CA ALA A 114 -1.03 13.21 7.81
C ALA A 114 -1.07 13.83 9.22
N GLU A 115 -1.28 13.01 10.25
CA GLU A 115 -1.22 13.40 11.67
C GLU A 115 0.22 13.53 12.20
N GLY A 116 1.23 13.21 11.38
CA GLY A 116 2.64 13.40 11.71
C GLY A 116 3.35 12.13 12.21
N GLU A 117 2.67 10.99 12.32
CA GLU A 117 3.32 9.73 12.70
C GLU A 117 4.29 9.26 11.61
N ARG A 118 5.39 8.62 12.03
CA ARG A 118 6.47 8.15 11.14
C ARG A 118 7.01 6.79 11.59
N PRO A 119 7.43 5.90 10.68
CA PRO A 119 8.03 4.62 11.02
C PRO A 119 9.53 4.73 11.35
N ASP A 120 9.92 5.72 12.17
CA ASP A 120 11.34 6.04 12.42
C ASP A 120 12.01 5.00 13.34
N ASP A 121 11.38 4.69 14.48
CA ASP A 121 11.89 3.69 15.45
C ASP A 121 11.29 2.29 15.22
N GLU A 122 10.02 2.23 14.81
CA GLU A 122 9.31 0.98 14.52
C GLU A 122 8.32 1.14 13.36
N PRO A 123 7.99 0.08 12.61
CA PRO A 123 6.96 0.13 11.57
C PRO A 123 5.61 0.58 12.13
N LEU A 124 4.84 1.33 11.32
CA LEU A 124 3.47 1.75 11.65
C LEU A 124 2.50 0.55 11.62
N HIS A 125 2.54 -0.29 12.65
CA HIS A 125 1.75 -1.52 12.73
C HIS A 125 0.24 -1.25 12.63
N LEU A 126 -0.46 -2.20 12.01
CA LEU A 126 -1.91 -2.19 11.78
C LEU A 126 -2.60 -3.36 12.51
N ASP A 127 -2.08 -3.77 13.68
CA ASP A 127 -2.62 -4.88 14.47
C ASP A 127 -4.11 -4.70 14.83
N ASN A 128 -4.54 -3.44 15.00
CA ASN A 128 -5.91 -3.08 15.39
C ASN A 128 -6.78 -2.63 14.21
N LEU A 129 -6.35 -2.85 12.97
CA LEU A 129 -7.13 -2.48 11.79
C LEU A 129 -8.45 -3.27 11.76
N VAL A 130 -9.56 -2.55 11.63
CA VAL A 130 -10.88 -3.13 11.42
C VAL A 130 -11.27 -2.89 9.97
N ALA A 131 -11.13 -3.93 9.14
CA ALA A 131 -11.57 -3.88 7.74
C ALA A 131 -13.09 -3.99 7.68
N ASP A 132 -13.74 -3.05 6.96
CA ASP A 132 -15.19 -3.00 6.84
C ASP A 132 -15.62 -2.98 5.37
N ARG A 133 -15.98 -4.16 4.87
CA ARG A 133 -16.48 -4.35 3.50
C ARG A 133 -17.74 -3.54 3.23
N ARG A 134 -18.67 -3.44 4.19
CA ARG A 134 -19.93 -2.71 3.97
C ARG A 134 -19.64 -1.22 3.85
N ALA A 135 -18.84 -0.66 4.75
CA ALA A 135 -18.43 0.73 4.68
C ALA A 135 -17.62 1.04 3.40
N LEU A 136 -16.81 0.10 2.90
CA LEU A 136 -16.18 0.22 1.60
C LEU A 136 -17.19 0.26 0.45
N GLN A 137 -18.16 -0.65 0.42
CA GLN A 137 -19.23 -0.66 -0.59
C GLN A 137 -20.08 0.62 -0.56
N ASP A 138 -20.37 1.15 0.61
CA ASP A 138 -21.13 2.39 0.77
C ASP A 138 -20.36 3.61 0.24
N ARG A 139 -19.03 3.63 0.42
CA ARG A 139 -18.15 4.65 -0.19
C ARG A 139 -18.13 4.55 -1.71
N LEU A 140 -17.96 3.34 -2.25
CA LEU A 140 -17.90 3.10 -3.70
C LEU A 140 -19.23 3.38 -4.41
N SER A 141 -20.36 3.15 -3.73
CA SER A 141 -21.69 3.44 -4.28
C SER A 141 -22.11 4.91 -4.18
N GLY A 142 -21.26 5.80 -3.64
CA GLY A 142 -21.58 7.20 -3.41
C GLY A 142 -22.54 7.46 -2.24
N ARG A 143 -23.06 6.41 -1.59
CA ARG A 143 -23.99 6.49 -0.46
C ARG A 143 -23.35 7.12 0.79
N ALA A 144 -22.03 7.00 0.94
CA ALA A 144 -21.30 7.65 2.03
C ALA A 144 -21.37 9.20 2.00
N HIS A 145 -21.64 9.82 0.83
CA HIS A 145 -21.78 11.27 0.68
C HIS A 145 -23.25 11.74 0.73
N SER A 146 -24.20 10.82 0.88
CA SER A 146 -25.63 11.14 0.99
C SER A 146 -25.98 11.54 2.43
N ARG A 147 -25.56 12.73 2.88
CA ARG A 147 -26.20 13.35 4.07
C ARG A 147 -27.69 13.56 3.75
N PRO A 148 -28.65 13.11 4.58
CA PRO A 148 -30.02 13.58 4.45
C PRO A 148 -30.01 15.10 4.68
N PRO A 149 -30.80 15.91 3.93
CA PRO A 149 -31.00 17.30 4.28
C PRO A 149 -31.56 17.37 5.70
N THR A 150 -30.87 18.10 6.57
CA THR A 150 -31.37 18.45 7.90
C THR A 150 -32.69 19.20 7.73
N ARG A 151 -33.76 18.65 8.31
CA ARG A 151 -35.03 19.35 8.50
C ARG A 151 -34.90 20.42 9.56
#